data_AF-A0A7G2RQS8-F1
#
_entry.id   AF-A0A7G2RQS8-F1
#
_cell.length_a   1.000
_cell.length_b   1.000
_cell.length_c   1.000
_cell.angle_alpha   90.00
_cell.angle_beta   90.00
_cell.angle_gamma   90.00
#
_symmetry.space_group_name_H-M   'P 1'
#
loop_
_entity.id
_entity.type
_entity.pdbx_description
1 polymer ?
#
loop_
_entity_poly.entity_id
_entity_poly.type
_entity_poly.pdbx_seq_one_letter_code
_entity_poly.pdbx_strand_id
1 'polypeptide(L)'
;MISAGRDLESCIGDVSRWMKAASDIDQAEKQAKNPPLFKKLKGAEAVQSEALQVYAAKKKLEAQRAELKQYLQMTYGPQAWADLIHLEGKIRKERQDMIYKQQEARQKIVEAIAIGVLGVVSLGIFFWVMWLASKN
;
A
#
# COMPACT_ATOMS: atom_id res chain seq x y z
N MET A 1 19.37 -11.87 -26.06
CA MET A 1 19.05 -10.55 -25.46
C MET A 1 17.60 -10.47 -24.97
N ILE A 2 16.61 -10.93 -25.75
CA ILE A 2 15.19 -10.92 -25.33
C ILE A 2 14.91 -11.83 -24.11
N SER A 3 15.63 -12.94 -23.95
CA SER A 3 15.52 -13.83 -22.78
C SER A 3 15.99 -13.17 -21.49
N ALA A 4 17.18 -12.57 -21.48
CA ALA A 4 17.74 -11.89 -20.31
C ALA A 4 16.88 -10.72 -19.81
N GLY A 5 16.21 -9.98 -20.70
CA GLY A 5 15.29 -8.90 -20.32
C GLY A 5 14.00 -9.41 -19.66
N ARG A 6 13.44 -10.51 -20.16
CA ARG A 6 12.26 -11.17 -19.58
C ARG A 6 12.56 -11.78 -18.21
N ASP A 7 13.72 -12.41 -18.07
CA ASP A 7 14.17 -12.99 -16.80
C ASP A 7 14.47 -11.93 -15.74
N LEU A 8 14.92 -10.74 -16.16
CA LEU A 8 15.12 -9.61 -15.26
C LEU A 8 13.77 -9.05 -14.77
N GLU A 9 12.78 -8.90 -15.65
CA GLU A 9 11.46 -8.39 -15.27
C GLU A 9 10.73 -9.34 -14.30
N SER A 10 10.79 -10.65 -14.55
CA SER A 10 10.25 -11.66 -13.63
C SER A 10 10.99 -11.66 -12.29
N CYS A 11 12.33 -11.58 -12.31
CA CYS A 11 13.15 -11.48 -11.10
C CYS A 11 12.79 -10.22 -10.28
N ILE A 12 12.65 -9.06 -10.91
CA ILE A 12 12.22 -7.82 -10.24
C ILE A 12 10.82 -7.99 -9.62
N GLY A 13 9.91 -8.65 -10.33
CA GLY A 13 8.57 -8.96 -9.84
C GLY A 13 8.59 -9.84 -8.58
N ASP A 14 9.37 -10.92 -8.59
CA ASP A 14 9.51 -11.83 -7.46
C ASP A 14 10.19 -11.17 -6.26
N VAL A 15 11.24 -10.37 -6.51
CA VAL A 15 11.91 -9.60 -5.46
C VAL A 15 10.96 -8.55 -4.88
N SER A 16 10.12 -7.88 -5.69
CA SER A 16 9.11 -6.94 -5.18
C SER A 16 8.07 -7.62 -4.27
N ARG A 17 7.60 -8.82 -4.65
CA ARG A 17 6.69 -9.63 -3.81
C ARG A 17 7.36 -10.04 -2.51
N TRP A 18 8.62 -10.48 -2.58
CA TRP A 18 9.43 -10.83 -1.43
C TRP A 18 9.66 -9.62 -0.50
N MET A 19 9.99 -8.44 -1.03
CA MET A 19 10.18 -7.21 -0.23
C MET A 19 8.91 -6.76 0.48
N LYS A 20 7.74 -6.98 -0.14
CA LYS A 20 6.44 -6.76 0.52
C LYS A 20 6.25 -7.71 1.71
N ALA A 21 6.45 -9.02 1.50
CA ALA A 21 6.35 -10.01 2.57
C ALA A 21 7.36 -9.75 3.71
N ALA A 22 8.57 -9.29 3.36
CA ALA A 22 9.58 -8.88 4.34
C ALA A 22 9.11 -7.67 5.17
N SER A 23 8.46 -6.68 4.55
CA SER A 23 7.88 -5.53 5.23
C SER A 23 6.76 -5.93 6.18
N ASP A 24 5.93 -6.90 5.81
CA ASP A 24 4.84 -7.40 6.65
C ASP A 24 5.40 -8.10 7.91
N ILE A 25 6.49 -8.86 7.77
CA ILE A 25 7.19 -9.50 8.90
C ILE A 25 7.88 -8.47 9.81
N ASP A 26 8.50 -7.42 9.25
CA ASP A 26 9.07 -6.32 10.06
C ASP A 26 7.97 -5.59 10.86
N GLN A 27 6.79 -5.43 10.26
CA GLN A 27 5.63 -4.88 10.97
C GLN A 27 5.13 -5.84 12.06
N ALA A 28 5.08 -7.14 11.80
CA ALA A 28 4.74 -8.15 12.80
C ALA A 28 5.72 -8.16 13.98
N GLU A 29 7.03 -7.96 13.73
CA GLU A 29 8.05 -7.87 14.78
C GLU A 29 7.82 -6.63 15.66
N LYS A 30 7.52 -5.48 15.04
CA LYS A 30 7.18 -4.25 15.77
C LYS A 30 5.93 -4.44 16.65
N GLN A 31 4.92 -5.15 16.14
CA GLN A 31 3.71 -5.47 16.90
C GLN A 31 3.97 -6.49 18.02
N ALA A 32 4.85 -7.47 17.79
CA ALA A 32 5.23 -8.45 18.81
C ALA A 32 6.04 -7.81 19.95
N LYS A 33 6.90 -6.82 19.64
CA LYS A 33 7.66 -6.03 20.64
C LYS A 33 6.77 -5.06 21.42
N ASN A 34 5.74 -4.50 20.78
CA ASN A 34 4.78 -3.60 21.40
C ASN A 34 3.34 -4.11 21.22
N PRO A 35 2.93 -5.16 21.95
CA PRO A 35 1.61 -5.75 21.76
C PRO A 35 0.51 -4.76 22.21
N PRO A 36 -0.57 -4.57 21.42
CA PRO A 36 -1.71 -3.76 21.82
C PRO A 36 -2.35 -4.32 23.10
N LEU A 37 -2.97 -3.46 23.91
CA LEU A 37 -3.49 -3.79 25.24
C LEU A 37 -4.36 -5.05 25.27
N PHE A 38 -5.12 -5.34 24.19
CA PHE A 38 -5.94 -6.54 24.07
C PHE A 38 -5.14 -7.85 23.89
N LYS A 39 -3.95 -7.81 23.27
CA LYS A 39 -3.07 -9.00 23.14
C LYS A 39 -2.41 -9.38 24.48
N LYS A 40 -2.24 -8.43 25.40
CA LYS A 40 -1.71 -8.72 26.76
C LYS A 40 -2.66 -9.56 27.61
N LEU A 41 -3.96 -9.59 27.28
CA LEU A 41 -4.98 -10.38 27.97
C LEU A 41 -5.01 -11.86 27.54
N LYS A 42 -4.37 -12.22 26.41
CA LYS A 42 -4.36 -13.60 25.87
C LYS A 42 -3.24 -14.50 26.43
N GLY A 43 -2.57 -14.08 27.50
CA GLY A 43 -1.54 -14.86 28.20
C GLY A 43 -0.11 -14.55 27.71
N ALA A 44 0.80 -14.34 28.65
CA ALA A 44 2.20 -13.94 28.37
C ALA A 44 2.98 -14.97 27.54
N GLU A 45 2.67 -16.26 27.69
CA GLU A 45 3.34 -17.37 26.99
C GLU A 45 3.04 -17.40 25.49
N ALA A 46 1.79 -17.11 25.10
CA ALA A 46 1.40 -17.01 23.69
C ALA A 46 2.09 -15.83 22.99
N VAL A 47 2.27 -14.72 23.69
CA VAL A 47 3.00 -13.54 23.18
C VAL A 47 4.49 -13.83 23.00
N GLN A 48 5.10 -14.58 23.93
CA GLN A 48 6.51 -14.93 23.85
C GLN A 48 6.81 -15.89 22.70
N SER A 49 5.95 -16.89 22.45
CA SER A 49 6.14 -17.81 21.33
C SER A 49 5.94 -17.13 19.97
N GLU A 50 4.95 -16.22 19.85
CA GLU A 50 4.74 -15.40 18.65
C GLU A 50 5.99 -14.54 18.36
N ALA A 51 6.56 -13.90 19.38
CA ALA A 51 7.78 -13.10 19.23
C ALA A 51 8.98 -13.93 18.75
N LEU A 52 9.17 -15.15 19.26
CA LEU A 52 10.25 -16.05 18.84
C LEU A 52 10.08 -16.50 17.38
N GLN A 53 8.86 -16.83 16.95
CA GLN A 53 8.58 -17.21 15.57
C GLN A 53 8.84 -16.05 14.60
N VAL A 54 8.40 -14.85 14.96
CA VAL A 54 8.63 -13.65 14.15
C VAL A 54 10.12 -13.33 14.07
N TYR A 55 10.86 -13.48 15.17
CA TYR A 55 12.32 -13.31 15.17
C TYR A 55 13.03 -14.31 14.25
N ALA A 56 12.65 -15.60 14.31
CA ALA A 56 13.21 -16.62 13.41
C ALA A 56 12.89 -16.32 11.94
N ALA A 57 11.66 -15.90 11.64
CA ALA A 57 11.26 -15.48 10.30
C ALA A 57 12.09 -14.29 9.80
N LYS A 58 12.33 -13.29 10.66
CA LYS A 58 13.20 -12.15 10.34
C LYS A 58 14.63 -12.57 10.02
N LYS A 59 15.22 -13.48 10.81
CA LYS A 59 16.56 -13.99 10.52
C LYS A 59 16.64 -14.74 9.20
N LYS A 60 15.60 -15.50 8.86
CA LYS A 60 15.49 -16.14 7.54
C LYS A 60 15.40 -15.12 6.40
N LEU A 61 14.65 -14.03 6.58
CA LEU A 61 14.58 -12.94 5.59
C LEU A 61 15.91 -12.23 5.41
N GLU A 62 16.64 -11.95 6.50
CA GLU A 62 17.97 -11.34 6.44
C GLU A 62 18.94 -12.18 5.60
N ALA A 63 18.92 -13.51 5.79
CA ALA A 63 19.72 -14.43 5.00
C ALA A 63 19.32 -14.42 3.51
N GLN A 64 18.02 -14.53 3.21
CA GLN A 64 17.51 -14.45 1.83
C GLN A 64 17.89 -13.14 1.15
N ARG A 65 17.87 -12.02 1.88
CA ARG A 65 18.29 -10.72 1.35
C ARG A 65 19.75 -10.72 0.93
N ALA A 66 20.62 -11.31 1.75
CA ALA A 66 22.05 -11.38 1.46
C ALA A 66 22.31 -12.23 0.21
N GLU A 67 21.64 -13.38 0.09
CA GLU A 67 21.70 -14.25 -1.09
C GLU A 67 21.22 -13.54 -2.36
N LEU A 68 20.05 -12.90 -2.30
CA LEU A 68 19.50 -12.14 -3.44
C LEU A 68 20.40 -11.00 -3.86
N LYS A 69 20.94 -10.24 -2.89
CA LYS A 69 21.88 -9.15 -3.17
C LYS A 69 23.12 -9.68 -3.88
N GLN A 70 23.72 -10.76 -3.37
CA GLN A 70 24.91 -11.36 -3.97
C GLN A 70 24.60 -11.85 -5.40
N TYR A 71 23.49 -12.55 -5.60
CA TYR A 71 23.05 -13.03 -6.90
C TYR A 71 22.86 -11.89 -7.92
N LEU A 72 22.16 -10.83 -7.52
CA LEU A 72 21.93 -9.65 -8.37
C LEU A 72 23.25 -8.96 -8.73
N GLN A 73 24.14 -8.80 -7.74
CA GLN A 73 25.43 -8.15 -7.97
C GLN A 73 26.33 -8.95 -8.92
N MET A 74 26.29 -10.29 -8.82
CA MET A 74 27.05 -11.18 -9.71
C MET A 74 26.47 -11.22 -11.13
N THR A 75 25.14 -11.16 -11.26
CA THR A 75 24.46 -11.36 -12.56
C THR A 75 24.33 -10.06 -13.36
N TYR A 76 23.99 -8.96 -12.67
CA TYR A 76 23.62 -7.68 -13.29
C TYR A 76 24.59 -6.54 -12.94
N GLY A 77 25.61 -6.82 -12.12
CA GLY A 77 26.64 -5.86 -11.74
C GLY A 77 26.43 -5.24 -10.35
N PRO A 78 27.47 -4.58 -9.81
CA PRO A 78 27.54 -4.19 -8.40
C PRO A 78 26.44 -3.20 -7.96
N GLN A 79 25.90 -2.40 -8.88
CA GLN A 79 24.85 -1.40 -8.62
C GLN A 79 23.42 -1.96 -8.72
N ALA A 80 23.23 -3.17 -9.25
CA ALA A 80 21.89 -3.71 -9.52
C ALA A 80 20.99 -3.75 -8.28
N TRP A 81 21.55 -4.02 -7.10
CA TRP A 81 20.81 -3.96 -5.84
C TRP A 81 20.34 -2.54 -5.49
N ALA A 82 21.20 -1.53 -5.67
CA ALA A 82 20.86 -0.14 -5.38
C ALA A 82 19.79 0.38 -6.33
N ASP A 83 19.93 0.08 -7.61
CA ASP A 83 18.95 0.44 -8.65
C ASP A 83 17.58 -0.21 -8.38
N LEU A 84 17.57 -1.49 -7.99
CA LEU A 84 16.35 -2.20 -7.63
C LEU A 84 15.63 -1.55 -6.43
N ILE A 85 16.35 -1.19 -5.37
CA ILE A 85 15.78 -0.50 -4.21
C ILE A 85 15.25 0.89 -4.59
N HIS A 86 15.96 1.61 -5.47
CA HIS A 86 15.52 2.90 -5.96
C HIS A 86 14.22 2.78 -6.78
N LEU A 87 14.15 1.81 -7.68
CA LEU A 87 12.96 1.50 -8.48
C LEU A 87 11.77 1.11 -7.59
N GLU A 88 11.98 0.26 -6.58
CA GLU A 88 10.92 -0.10 -5.65
C GLU A 88 10.40 1.13 -4.88
N GLY A 89 11.30 2.00 -4.42
CA GLY A 89 10.94 3.25 -3.77
C GLY A 89 10.07 4.15 -4.66
N LYS A 90 10.40 4.22 -5.95
CA LYS A 90 9.61 4.94 -6.95
C LYS A 90 8.22 4.32 -7.14
N ILE A 91 8.14 3.00 -7.33
CA ILE A 91 6.85 2.27 -7.49
C ILE A 91 5.96 2.47 -6.27
N ARG A 92 6.51 2.46 -5.05
CA ARG A 92 5.74 2.70 -3.83
C ARG A 92 5.13 4.10 -3.80
N LYS A 93 5.90 5.13 -4.17
CA LYS A 93 5.39 6.51 -4.28
C LYS A 93 4.32 6.64 -5.34
N GLU A 94 4.56 6.10 -6.54
CA GLU A 94 3.58 6.11 -7.62
C GLU A 94 2.26 5.44 -7.22
N ARG A 95 2.30 4.32 -6.47
CA ARG A 95 1.08 3.69 -5.94
C ARG A 95 0.33 4.59 -4.95
N GLN A 96 1.05 5.28 -4.07
CA GLN A 96 0.43 6.23 -3.12
C GLN A 96 -0.24 7.39 -3.88
N ASP A 97 0.46 7.96 -4.86
CA ASP A 97 -0.05 9.07 -5.68
C ASP A 97 -1.27 8.64 -6.50
N MET A 98 -1.26 7.42 -7.04
CA MET A 98 -2.39 6.87 -7.78
C MET A 98 -3.63 6.68 -6.88
N ILE A 99 -3.44 6.18 -5.66
CA ILE A 99 -4.54 6.05 -4.68
C ILE A 99 -5.07 7.44 -4.32
N TYR A 100 -4.19 8.41 -4.07
CA TYR A 100 -4.58 9.78 -3.75
C TYR A 100 -5.38 10.43 -4.89
N LYS A 101 -4.88 10.34 -6.13
CA LYS A 101 -5.59 10.84 -7.33
C LYS A 101 -6.95 10.16 -7.53
N GLN A 102 -7.05 8.85 -7.27
CA GLN A 102 -8.33 8.14 -7.33
C GLN A 102 -9.31 8.63 -6.25
N GLN A 103 -8.83 8.92 -5.05
CA GLN A 103 -9.65 9.48 -3.97
C GLN A 103 -10.13 10.89 -4.32
N GLU A 104 -9.25 11.76 -4.82
CA GLU A 104 -9.65 13.10 -5.28
C GLU A 104 -10.67 13.04 -6.42
N ALA A 105 -10.48 12.16 -7.39
CA ALA A 105 -11.43 11.99 -8.50
C ALA A 105 -12.81 11.57 -7.98
N ARG A 106 -12.87 10.64 -7.02
CA ARG A 106 -14.12 10.24 -6.37
C ARG A 106 -14.76 11.39 -5.59
N GLN A 107 -13.98 12.16 -4.84
CA GLN A 107 -14.47 13.32 -4.09
C GLN A 107 -15.05 14.38 -5.03
N LYS A 108 -14.34 14.72 -6.11
CA LYS A 108 -14.81 15.68 -7.13
C LYS A 108 -16.11 15.23 -7.80
N ILE A 109 -16.26 13.93 -8.08
CA ILE A 109 -17.51 13.38 -8.64
C ILE A 109 -18.65 13.52 -7.63
N VAL A 110 -18.44 13.14 -6.37
CA VAL A 110 -19.45 13.25 -5.32
C VAL A 110 -19.84 14.71 -5.07
N GLU A 111 -18.87 15.62 -5.04
CA GLU A 111 -19.08 17.05 -4.88
C GLU A 111 -19.89 17.63 -6.06
N ALA A 112 -19.52 17.29 -7.29
CA ALA A 112 -20.27 17.72 -8.48
C ALA A 112 -21.73 17.21 -8.47
N ILE A 113 -21.96 15.96 -8.05
CA ILE A 113 -23.32 15.41 -7.89
C ILE A 113 -24.06 16.16 -6.78
N ALA A 114 -23.44 16.41 -5.64
CA ALA A 114 -24.06 17.12 -4.52
C ALA A 114 -24.46 18.55 -4.90
N ILE A 115 -23.59 19.28 -5.61
CA ILE A 115 -23.88 20.62 -6.13
C ILE A 115 -25.01 20.56 -7.17
N GLY A 116 -24.99 19.58 -8.06
CA GLY A 116 -26.05 19.39 -9.07
C GLY A 116 -27.42 19.14 -8.43
N VAL A 117 -27.49 18.27 -7.43
CA VAL A 117 -28.74 17.98 -6.69
C VAL A 117 -29.21 19.21 -5.93
N LEU A 118 -28.33 19.92 -5.23
CA LEU A 118 -28.67 21.16 -4.54
C LEU A 118 -29.23 22.20 -5.51
N GLY A 119 -28.60 22.39 -6.67
CA GLY A 119 -29.08 23.33 -7.70
C GLY A 119 -30.49 22.99 -8.21
N VAL A 120 -30.76 21.72 -8.50
CA VAL A 120 -32.09 21.25 -8.95
C VAL A 120 -33.13 21.45 -7.86
N VAL A 121 -32.80 21.13 -6.59
CA VAL A 121 -33.71 21.32 -5.46
C VAL A 121 -34.02 22.80 -5.24
N SER A 122 -33.01 23.67 -5.27
CA SER A 122 -33.20 25.11 -5.13
C SER A 122 -34.07 25.70 -6.25
N LEU A 123 -33.85 25.30 -7.50
CA LEU A 123 -34.70 25.73 -8.63
C LEU A 123 -36.12 25.19 -8.50
N GLY A 124 -36.28 23.93 -8.09
CA GLY A 124 -37.60 23.32 -7.86
C GLY A 124 -38.41 24.08 -6.81
N ILE A 125 -37.78 24.46 -5.70
CA ILE A 125 -38.39 25.30 -4.66
C ILE A 125 -38.76 26.67 -5.23
N PHE A 126 -37.87 27.30 -5.99
CA PHE A 126 -38.11 28.63 -6.57
C PHE A 126 -39.31 28.65 -7.51
N PHE A 127 -39.41 27.66 -8.42
CA PHE A 127 -40.57 27.51 -9.31
C PHE A 127 -41.85 27.19 -8.55
N TRP A 128 -41.77 26.35 -7.53
CA TRP A 128 -42.93 26.01 -6.69
C TRP A 128 -43.50 27.24 -5.97
N VAL A 129 -42.63 28.09 -5.41
CA VAL A 129 -43.03 29.36 -4.77
C VAL A 129 -43.64 30.33 -5.79
N MET A 130 -43.03 30.50 -6.97
CA MET A 130 -43.59 31.34 -8.04
C MET A 130 -44.97 30.88 -8.49
N TRP A 131 -45.16 29.57 -8.66
CA TRP A 131 -46.45 29.01 -9.05
C TRP A 131 -47.53 29.27 -8.00
N LEU A 132 -47.18 29.14 -6.71
CA LEU A 132 -48.09 29.40 -5.61
C LEU A 132 -48.48 30.89 -5.53
N ALA A 133 -47.53 31.79 -5.77
CA ALA A 133 -47.76 33.24 -5.81
C ALA A 133 -48.60 33.69 -7.02
N SER A 134 -48.49 33.02 -8.17
CA SER A 134 -49.31 33.31 -9.36
C SER A 134 -50.77 32.86 -9.22
N LYS A 135 -51.08 32.00 -8.25
CA LYS A 135 -52.40 31.40 -8.05
C LYS A 135 -53.25 32.14 -7.02
N ASN A 136 -52.67 33.13 -6.34
CA ASN A 136 -53.27 33.92 -5.25
C ASN A 136 -53.41 35.38 -5.69
#